data_AF-A0A0D0KMJ8-F1
#
_entry.id   AF-A0A0D0KMJ8-F1
#
_cell.length_a   1.000
_cell.length_b   1.000
_cell.length_c   1.000
_cell.angle_alpha   90.00
_cell.angle_beta   90.00
_cell.angle_gamma   90.00
#
_symmetry.space_group_name_H-M   'P 1'
#
loop_
_entity.id
_entity.type
_entity.pdbx_description
1 polymer ?
#
loop_
_entity_poly.entity_id
_entity_poly.type
_entity_poly.pdbx_seq_one_letter_code
_entity_poly.pdbx_strand_id
1 'polypeptide(L)'
;MTPATILEHDGIDQPITEWALDYGITPAIIIARLDRGQSVADAITTPMQIGFGGQRLPVFHPEQRTKRKPTGRKYRTYTHNGERLTLAAWALRAGINKATIRNRIESGWSMADALSTPARARPGVVSNFTPSKGTGAGSTFQETPNITFSQEAAE
;
A
#
# COMPACT_ATOMS: atom_id res chain seq x y z
N MET A 1 -2.58 34.93 -12.79
CA MET A 1 -3.71 35.80 -12.37
C MET A 1 -3.76 35.93 -10.83
N THR A 2 -4.51 36.88 -10.27
CA THR A 2 -4.74 37.01 -8.81
C THR A 2 -6.15 36.55 -8.43
N PRO A 3 -6.42 36.08 -7.19
CA PRO A 3 -7.75 35.61 -6.79
C PRO A 3 -8.83 36.70 -6.72
N ALA A 4 -8.45 37.99 -6.77
CA ALA A 4 -9.36 39.13 -6.86
C ALA A 4 -9.71 39.51 -8.32
N THR A 5 -9.16 38.80 -9.32
CA THR A 5 -9.48 39.04 -10.74
C THR A 5 -10.95 38.74 -10.99
N ILE A 6 -11.68 39.64 -11.66
CA ILE A 6 -13.09 39.48 -12.02
C ILE A 6 -13.20 38.65 -13.30
N LEU A 7 -14.08 37.65 -13.28
CA LEU A 7 -14.41 36.80 -14.42
C LEU A 7 -15.91 36.81 -14.69
N GLU A 8 -16.26 36.91 -15.97
CA GLU A 8 -17.63 36.76 -16.45
C GLU A 8 -17.95 35.27 -16.68
N HIS A 9 -19.03 34.79 -16.08
CA HIS A 9 -19.60 33.48 -16.36
C HIS A 9 -21.12 33.52 -16.15
N ASP A 10 -21.89 32.97 -17.10
CA ASP A 10 -23.36 32.98 -17.10
C ASP A 10 -24.01 34.38 -16.95
N GLY A 11 -23.35 35.41 -17.49
CA GLY A 11 -23.83 36.80 -17.44
C GLY A 11 -23.66 37.46 -16.07
N ILE A 12 -22.87 36.86 -15.17
CA ILE A 12 -22.52 37.39 -13.87
C ILE A 12 -21.02 37.67 -13.84
N ASP A 13 -20.66 38.86 -13.35
CA ASP A 13 -19.28 39.28 -13.13
C ASP A 13 -18.92 39.14 -11.66
N GLN A 14 -18.05 38.20 -11.33
CA GLN A 14 -17.61 37.94 -9.97
C GLN A 14 -16.10 37.69 -9.90
N PRO A 15 -15.44 38.00 -8.76
CA PRO A 15 -14.03 37.67 -8.60
C PRO A 15 -13.83 36.16 -8.51
N ILE A 16 -12.65 35.68 -8.92
CA ILE A 16 -12.25 34.25 -8.88
C ILE A 16 -12.53 33.61 -7.50
N THR A 17 -12.38 34.39 -6.43
CA THR A 17 -12.61 33.91 -5.06
C THR A 17 -14.08 33.56 -4.80
N GLU A 18 -15.03 34.33 -5.33
CA GLU A 18 -16.46 34.05 -5.19
C GLU A 18 -16.86 32.85 -6.06
N TRP A 19 -16.38 32.80 -7.31
CA TRP A 19 -16.60 31.62 -8.16
C TRP A 19 -16.06 30.32 -7.56
N ALA A 20 -14.92 30.39 -6.87
CA ALA A 20 -14.37 29.27 -6.12
C ALA A 20 -15.30 28.79 -5.00
N LEU A 21 -15.92 29.72 -4.26
CA LEU A 21 -16.87 29.40 -3.19
C LEU A 21 -18.16 28.79 -3.75
N ASP A 22 -18.71 29.37 -4.81
CA ASP A 22 -19.97 28.94 -5.42
C ASP A 22 -19.89 27.51 -5.99
N TYR A 23 -18.78 27.17 -6.64
CA TYR A 23 -18.58 25.87 -7.29
C TYR A 23 -17.80 24.86 -6.44
N GLY A 24 -17.38 25.23 -5.23
CA GLY A 24 -16.66 24.34 -4.32
C GLY A 24 -15.29 23.90 -4.86
N ILE A 25 -14.60 24.78 -5.59
CA ILE A 25 -13.23 24.58 -6.11
C ILE A 25 -12.31 25.67 -5.57
N THR A 26 -11.00 25.44 -5.47
CA THR A 26 -10.12 26.48 -4.90
C THR A 26 -9.78 27.57 -5.94
N PRO A 27 -9.57 28.85 -5.51
CA PRO A 27 -9.16 29.92 -6.42
C PRO A 27 -7.89 29.57 -7.23
N ALA A 28 -6.97 28.83 -6.60
CA ALA A 28 -5.74 28.36 -7.24
C ALA A 28 -6.00 27.41 -8.41
N ILE A 29 -7.04 26.57 -8.33
CA ILE A 29 -7.43 25.67 -9.42
C ILE A 29 -7.95 26.48 -10.61
N ILE A 30 -8.83 27.45 -10.38
CA ILE A 30 -9.35 28.33 -11.45
C ILE A 30 -8.19 29.05 -12.15
N ILE A 31 -7.29 29.67 -11.38
CA ILE A 31 -6.10 30.36 -11.92
C ILE A 31 -5.24 29.39 -12.74
N ALA A 32 -4.88 28.24 -12.19
CA ALA A 32 -4.04 27.27 -12.89
C ALA A 32 -4.70 26.71 -14.15
N ARG A 33 -6.02 26.65 -14.20
CA ARG A 33 -6.79 26.22 -15.39
C ARG A 33 -6.74 27.29 -16.48
N LEU A 34 -6.95 28.56 -16.13
CA LEU A 34 -6.83 29.69 -17.05
C LEU A 34 -5.41 29.89 -17.56
N ASP A 35 -4.40 29.76 -16.69
CA ASP A 35 -2.98 29.84 -17.08
C ASP A 35 -2.57 28.69 -18.03
N ARG A 36 -3.29 27.56 -18.01
CA ARG A 36 -3.16 26.45 -18.98
C ARG A 36 -4.00 26.63 -20.25
N GLY A 37 -4.72 27.75 -20.37
CA GLY A 37 -5.55 28.08 -21.52
C GLY A 37 -6.92 27.39 -21.54
N GLN A 38 -7.43 26.92 -20.40
CA GLN A 38 -8.85 26.50 -20.34
C GLN A 38 -9.78 27.71 -20.51
N SER A 39 -10.99 27.44 -21.02
CA SER A 39 -12.04 28.44 -21.08
C SER A 39 -12.49 28.85 -19.67
N VAL A 40 -13.03 30.06 -19.52
CA VAL A 40 -13.54 30.56 -18.23
C VAL A 40 -14.64 29.65 -17.68
N ALA A 41 -15.58 29.25 -18.54
CA ALA A 41 -16.66 28.34 -18.16
C ALA A 41 -16.15 26.99 -17.67
N ASP A 42 -15.21 26.35 -18.39
CA ASP A 42 -14.64 25.06 -17.96
C ASP A 42 -13.81 25.20 -16.68
N ALA A 43 -13.10 26.32 -16.54
CA ALA A 43 -12.25 26.59 -15.39
C ALA A 43 -13.07 26.66 -14.09
N ILE A 44 -14.28 27.20 -14.15
CA ILE A 44 -15.20 27.37 -13.02
C ILE A 44 -16.05 26.11 -12.79
N THR A 45 -16.64 25.55 -13.85
CA THR A 45 -17.65 24.47 -13.72
C THR A 45 -17.04 23.08 -13.48
N THR A 46 -15.79 22.85 -13.88
CA THR A 46 -15.18 21.53 -13.71
C THR A 46 -14.95 21.24 -12.22
N PRO A 47 -15.61 20.24 -11.61
CA PRO A 47 -15.42 19.96 -10.19
C PRO A 47 -13.97 19.54 -9.89
N MET A 48 -13.51 19.78 -8.67
CA MET A 48 -12.20 19.31 -8.23
C MET A 48 -12.16 17.77 -8.29
N GLN A 49 -11.17 17.20 -8.98
CA GLN A 49 -10.99 15.76 -9.03
C GLN A 49 -10.50 15.26 -7.66
N ILE A 50 -11.37 14.66 -6.85
CA ILE A 50 -11.04 14.09 -5.51
C ILE A 50 -10.33 12.71 -5.65
N GLY A 51 -9.70 12.47 -6.79
CA GLY A 51 -9.07 11.19 -7.14
C GLY A 51 -7.61 11.12 -6.72
N PHE A 52 -7.26 11.29 -5.44
CA PHE A 52 -5.94 10.84 -5.00
C PHE A 52 -5.95 9.31 -5.02
N GLY A 53 -5.29 8.72 -6.02
CA GLY A 53 -5.03 7.28 -6.09
C GLY A 53 -4.25 6.83 -4.85
N GLY A 54 -4.96 6.43 -3.80
CA GLY A 54 -4.38 6.03 -2.51
C GLY A 54 -5.06 6.62 -1.29
N GLN A 55 -5.82 7.71 -1.41
CA GLN A 55 -6.57 8.27 -0.28
C GLN A 55 -7.84 7.46 -0.06
N ARG A 56 -7.69 6.35 0.67
CA ARG A 56 -8.82 5.61 1.22
C ARG A 56 -9.20 6.26 2.53
N LEU A 57 -10.43 6.75 2.62
CA LEU A 57 -11.03 7.06 3.92
C LEU A 57 -10.85 5.83 4.83
N PRO A 58 -10.54 6.04 6.13
CA PRO A 58 -10.48 4.94 7.07
C PRO A 58 -11.78 4.13 6.98
N VAL A 59 -11.66 2.81 7.03
CA VAL A 59 -12.84 1.95 7.13
C VAL A 59 -13.30 2.03 8.58
N PHE A 60 -14.30 2.86 8.85
CA PHE A 60 -14.86 3.08 10.18
C PHE A 60 -15.87 2.00 10.58
N HIS A 61 -16.46 1.30 9.60
CA HIS A 61 -17.42 0.20 9.84
C HIS A 61 -17.10 -1.04 8.97
N PRO A 62 -17.17 -2.27 9.51
CA PRO A 62 -16.86 -3.50 8.76
C PRO A 62 -17.65 -3.67 7.45
N GLU A 63 -18.85 -3.11 7.36
CA GLU A 63 -19.68 -3.14 6.16
C GLU A 63 -19.16 -2.26 5.02
N GLN A 64 -18.34 -1.25 5.33
CA GLN A 64 -17.64 -0.44 4.32
C GLN A 64 -16.49 -1.21 3.67
N ARG A 65 -16.09 -2.36 4.23
CA ARG A 65 -15.12 -3.25 3.58
C ARG A 65 -15.82 -3.90 2.39
N THR A 66 -15.60 -3.32 1.21
CA THR A 66 -15.97 -4.00 -0.03
C THR A 66 -15.31 -5.39 -0.02
N LYS A 67 -16.11 -6.43 -0.27
CA LYS A 67 -15.59 -7.80 -0.38
C LYS A 67 -14.60 -7.79 -1.55
N ARG A 68 -13.30 -7.94 -1.27
CA ARG A 68 -12.29 -8.07 -2.33
C ARG A 68 -12.71 -9.23 -3.22
N LYS A 69 -13.00 -8.94 -4.49
CA LYS A 69 -13.24 -10.00 -5.47
C LYS A 69 -11.99 -10.88 -5.51
N PRO A 70 -12.12 -12.21 -5.33
CA PRO A 70 -10.96 -13.08 -5.40
C PRO A 70 -10.31 -12.89 -6.77
N THR A 71 -9.01 -12.62 -6.79
CA THR A 71 -8.28 -12.58 -8.05
C THR A 71 -8.32 -14.01 -8.59
N GLY A 72 -8.85 -14.20 -9.80
CA GLY A 72 -8.99 -15.52 -10.44
C GLY A 72 -7.64 -16.14 -10.85
N ARG A 73 -6.57 -15.87 -10.11
CA ARG A 73 -5.22 -16.31 -10.44
C ARG A 73 -5.10 -17.81 -10.21
N LYS A 74 -5.19 -18.57 -11.30
CA LYS A 74 -4.93 -20.01 -11.30
C LYS A 74 -3.49 -20.27 -10.85
N TYR A 75 -3.31 -21.08 -9.80
CA TYR A 75 -1.98 -21.47 -9.33
C TYR A 75 -1.35 -22.47 -10.29
N ARG A 76 -0.06 -22.29 -10.61
CA ARG A 76 0.71 -23.25 -11.43
C ARG A 76 0.95 -24.53 -10.62
N THR A 77 0.63 -25.68 -11.22
CA THR A 77 0.84 -27.01 -10.64
C THR A 77 2.01 -27.72 -11.31
N TYR A 78 2.71 -28.55 -10.55
CA TYR A 78 3.90 -29.28 -10.98
C TYR A 78 3.73 -30.77 -10.72
N THR A 79 4.06 -31.59 -11.71
CA THR A 79 3.96 -33.04 -11.66
C THR A 79 5.30 -33.64 -11.23
N HIS A 80 5.28 -34.51 -10.22
CA HIS A 80 6.44 -35.27 -9.76
C HIS A 80 5.97 -36.56 -9.09
N ASN A 81 6.60 -37.70 -9.41
CA ASN A 81 6.23 -39.03 -8.93
C ASN A 81 4.74 -39.38 -9.11
N GLY A 82 4.14 -39.00 -10.24
CA GLY A 82 2.73 -39.26 -10.55
C GLY A 82 1.73 -38.34 -9.84
N GLU A 83 2.17 -37.50 -8.92
CA GLU A 83 1.31 -36.52 -8.24
C GLU A 83 1.44 -35.13 -8.86
N ARG A 84 0.32 -34.40 -8.96
CA ARG A 84 0.28 -33.03 -9.49
C ARG A 84 -0.19 -32.06 -8.41
N LEU A 85 0.75 -31.36 -7.80
CA LEU A 85 0.51 -30.46 -6.66
C LEU A 85 0.98 -29.03 -6.94
N THR A 86 0.53 -28.07 -6.13
CA THR A 86 1.04 -26.70 -6.16
C THR A 86 2.42 -26.62 -5.50
N LEU A 87 3.21 -25.58 -5.82
CA LEU A 87 4.49 -25.37 -5.13
C LEU A 87 4.37 -25.22 -3.62
N ALA A 88 3.23 -24.69 -3.13
CA ALA A 88 2.98 -24.58 -1.70
C ALA A 88 2.83 -25.96 -1.03
N ALA A 89 2.10 -26.87 -1.70
CA ALA A 89 1.95 -28.24 -1.21
C ALA A 89 3.28 -29.01 -1.29
N TRP A 90 4.04 -28.87 -2.38
CA TRP A 90 5.38 -29.46 -2.50
C TRP A 90 6.37 -28.92 -1.45
N ALA A 91 6.30 -27.62 -1.15
CA ALA A 91 7.10 -26.98 -0.09
C ALA A 91 6.82 -27.59 1.29
N LEU A 92 5.55 -27.80 1.61
CA LEU A 92 5.13 -28.39 2.87
C LEU A 92 5.59 -29.86 2.98
N ARG A 93 5.47 -30.62 1.88
CA ARG A 93 5.88 -32.03 1.84
C ARG A 93 7.40 -32.22 1.92
N ALA A 94 8.18 -31.37 1.26
CA ALA A 94 9.65 -31.45 1.26
C ALA A 94 10.31 -30.71 2.43
N GLY A 95 9.57 -29.91 3.20
CA GLY A 95 10.14 -29.08 4.27
C GLY A 95 11.03 -27.94 3.75
N ILE A 96 10.92 -27.58 2.47
CA ILE A 96 11.74 -26.56 1.81
C ILE A 96 10.86 -25.33 1.54
N ASN A 97 11.43 -24.13 1.70
CA ASN A 97 10.69 -22.90 1.41
C ASN A 97 10.20 -22.87 -0.06
N LYS A 98 8.92 -22.58 -0.26
CA LYS A 98 8.29 -22.41 -1.58
C LYS A 98 9.09 -21.49 -2.50
N ALA A 99 9.66 -20.41 -1.97
CA ALA A 99 10.48 -19.48 -2.74
C ALA A 99 11.75 -20.16 -3.26
N THR A 100 12.38 -21.03 -2.46
CA THR A 100 13.55 -21.80 -2.86
C THR A 100 13.22 -22.77 -3.99
N ILE A 101 12.12 -23.52 -3.88
CA ILE A 101 11.70 -24.46 -4.94
C ILE A 101 11.41 -23.70 -6.24
N ARG A 102 10.71 -22.56 -6.17
CA ARG A 102 10.45 -21.72 -7.34
C ARG A 102 11.75 -21.26 -8.00
N ASN A 103 12.69 -20.71 -7.23
CA ASN A 103 13.95 -20.21 -7.76
C ASN A 103 14.77 -21.31 -8.42
N ARG A 104 14.77 -22.53 -7.85
CA ARG A 104 15.45 -23.69 -8.46
C ARG A 104 14.85 -24.05 -9.81
N ILE A 105 13.52 -24.11 -9.91
CA ILE A 105 12.82 -24.38 -11.17
C ILE A 105 13.08 -23.28 -12.20
N GLU A 106 13.06 -22.00 -11.77
CA GLU A 106 13.39 -20.86 -12.64
C GLU A 106 14.85 -20.88 -13.11
N SER A 107 15.75 -21.46 -12.31
CA SER A 107 17.14 -21.71 -12.65
C SER A 107 17.35 -23.00 -13.47
N GLY A 108 16.26 -23.64 -13.93
CA GLY A 108 16.30 -24.81 -14.82
C GLY A 108 16.45 -26.16 -14.11
N TRP A 109 16.29 -26.23 -12.79
CA TRP A 109 16.39 -27.49 -12.06
C TRP A 109 15.19 -28.40 -12.33
N SER A 110 15.43 -29.71 -12.31
CA SER A 110 14.34 -30.69 -12.32
C SER A 110 13.53 -30.61 -11.02
N MET A 111 12.27 -31.02 -11.07
CA MET A 111 11.41 -31.02 -9.87
C MET A 111 11.96 -31.96 -8.78
N ALA A 112 12.57 -33.07 -9.17
CA ALA A 112 13.20 -34.03 -8.26
C ALA A 112 14.37 -33.37 -7.51
N ASP A 113 15.29 -32.74 -8.24
CA ASP A 113 16.45 -32.06 -7.65
C ASP A 113 16.03 -30.87 -6.79
N ALA A 114 14.99 -30.16 -7.23
CA ALA A 114 14.45 -29.01 -6.52
C ALA A 114 13.85 -29.40 -5.15
N LEU A 115 13.33 -30.61 -5.00
CA LEU A 115 12.75 -31.13 -3.76
C LEU A 115 13.75 -31.91 -2.90
N SER A 116 14.72 -32.60 -3.52
CA SER A 116 15.66 -33.45 -2.78
C SER A 116 16.84 -32.68 -2.18
N THR A 117 17.21 -31.54 -2.76
CA THR A 117 18.38 -30.79 -2.28
C THR A 117 18.02 -29.87 -1.11
N PRO A 118 18.72 -29.95 0.05
CA PRO A 118 18.46 -29.03 1.16
C PRO A 118 18.83 -27.60 0.79
N ALA A 119 18.07 -26.62 1.29
CA ALA A 119 18.43 -25.21 1.11
C ALA A 119 19.68 -24.90 1.93
N ARG A 120 20.65 -24.18 1.35
CA ARG A 120 21.85 -23.76 2.09
C ARG A 120 21.41 -22.84 3.23
N ALA A 121 21.78 -23.19 4.46
CA ALA A 121 21.52 -22.34 5.62
C ALA A 121 22.25 -20.99 5.43
N ARG A 122 21.58 -19.89 5.76
CA ARG A 122 22.25 -18.59 5.85
C ARG A 122 23.24 -18.64 7.03
N PRO A 123 24.48 -18.19 6.86
CA PRO A 123 25.41 -18.05 7.99
C PRO A 123 24.73 -17.26 9.11
N GLY A 124 24.69 -17.81 10.32
CA GLY A 124 24.15 -17.13 11.51
C GLY A 124 22.71 -17.48 11.92
N VAL A 125 21.99 -18.37 11.22
CA VAL A 125 20.68 -18.88 11.68
C VAL A 125 20.73 -20.39 11.83
N VAL A 126 20.54 -20.88 13.06
CA VAL A 126 20.45 -22.32 13.37
C VAL A 126 19.20 -22.88 12.69
N SER A 127 19.34 -24.01 11.98
CA SER A 127 18.27 -24.63 11.17
C SER A 127 17.06 -25.14 11.98
N ASN A 128 17.18 -25.20 13.31
CA ASN A 128 16.18 -25.79 14.21
C ASN A 128 15.08 -24.80 14.65
N PHE A 129 15.14 -23.54 14.22
CA PHE A 129 14.06 -22.58 14.52
C PHE A 129 12.90 -22.78 13.54
N THR A 130 11.70 -23.04 14.07
CA THR A 130 10.47 -23.04 13.27
C THR A 130 10.35 -21.71 12.53
N PRO A 131 10.11 -21.70 11.21
CA PRO A 131 10.05 -20.46 10.45
C PRO A 131 8.87 -19.64 10.96
N SER A 132 9.17 -18.51 11.61
CA SER A 132 8.24 -17.53 12.18
C SER A 132 7.44 -17.95 13.42
N LYS A 133 8.11 -18.00 14.58
CA LYS A 133 7.49 -17.48 15.82
C LYS A 133 8.00 -16.04 15.92
N GLY A 134 7.18 -15.07 15.53
CA GLY A 134 7.59 -13.68 15.32
C GLY A 134 8.53 -13.18 16.41
N THR A 135 9.64 -12.54 16.02
CA THR A 135 10.46 -11.78 16.97
C THR A 135 9.53 -10.72 17.54
N GLY A 136 9.20 -10.78 18.84
CA GLY A 136 8.23 -9.94 19.54
C GLY A 136 8.59 -8.45 19.61
N ALA A 137 9.23 -7.91 18.58
CA ALA A 137 9.70 -6.55 18.41
C ALA A 137 8.57 -5.53 18.16
N GLY A 138 7.34 -5.82 18.59
CA GLY A 138 6.21 -4.92 18.35
C GLY A 138 4.95 -5.13 19.18
N SER A 139 4.99 -5.92 20.26
CA SER A 139 3.78 -6.16 21.07
C SER A 139 4.00 -6.27 22.58
N THR A 140 5.08 -5.69 23.11
CA THR A 140 5.19 -5.45 24.55
C THR A 140 5.08 -3.94 24.73
N PHE A 141 4.00 -3.51 25.39
CA PHE A 141 3.89 -2.19 25.99
C PHE A 141 5.22 -1.88 26.68
N GLN A 142 5.95 -0.86 26.24
CA GLN A 142 7.03 -0.36 27.06
C GLN A 142 6.37 0.24 28.30
N GLU A 143 6.38 -0.51 29.40
CA GLU A 143 6.17 0.07 30.72
C GLU A 143 7.28 1.10 30.91
N THR A 144 6.95 2.37 30.69
CA THR A 144 7.84 3.49 30.99
C THR A 144 7.94 3.57 32.51
N PRO A 145 9.10 3.30 33.14
CA PRO A 145 9.24 3.52 34.57
C PRO A 145 9.08 5.01 34.88
N ASN A 146 8.25 5.34 35.88
CA ASN A 146 8.08 6.71 36.37
C ASN A 146 9.30 7.10 37.19
N ILE A 147 10.36 7.56 36.52
CA ILE A 147 11.58 8.02 37.19
C ILE A 147 11.36 9.50 37.57
N THR A 148 11.03 9.74 38.83
CA THR A 148 11.00 11.10 39.41
C THR A 148 12.43 11.48 39.80
N PHE A 149 13.01 12.46 39.11
CA PHE A 149 14.29 13.06 39.51
C PHE A 149 14.01 14.20 40.49
N SER A 150 14.24 13.97 41.79
CA SER A 150 14.26 15.04 42.78
C SER A 150 15.57 15.81 42.66
N GLN A 151 15.47 17.09 42.33
CA GLN A 151 16.61 18.00 42.23
C GLN A 151 16.91 18.51 43.65
N GLU A 152 17.94 17.97 44.29
CA GLU A 152 18.45 18.48 45.56
C GLU A 152 19.37 19.66 45.25
N ALA A 153 18.92 20.85 45.66
CA ALA A 153 19.68 22.09 45.55
C ALA A 153 20.86 22.02 46.52
N ALA A 154 22.08 22.11 45.99
CA ALA A 154 23.26 22.41 46.78
C ALA A 154 23.43 23.93 46.88
N GLU A 155 23.72 24.33 48.12
CA GLU A 155 23.98 25.65 48.69
C GLU A 155 25.08 26.45 47.98
#